data_AF-A0A3N5KHH3-F1
#
_entry.id   AF-A0A3N5KHH3-F1
#
_cell.length_a   1.000
_cell.length_b   1.000
_cell.length_c   1.000
_cell.angle_alpha   90.00
_cell.angle_beta   90.00
_cell.angle_gamma   90.00
#
_symmetry.space_group_name_H-M   'P 1'
#
loop_
_entity.id
_entity.type
_entity.pdbx_description
1 polymer ?
#
loop_
_entity_poly.entity_id
_entity_poly.type
_entity_poly.pdbx_seq_one_letter_code
_entity_poly.pdbx_strand_id
1 'polypeptide(L)'
;MASFAPSAQAGAKTVIKIGTVVAPDHPENVGARKIKELIEKKAGDRLEVQVFTDGQIGDQRTMVENLRTGVQEITWVTVGFFGSYEPILNVIESGYLFRDSQHSYKVFDGPMGNEVRALVEKHGVKLLGFYEAGMRHITNNVRPINGPADLKGLKIRTPQAKYHLNTLKYMGANPVAMSFGELYTAMQQKVVDGQEN
;
A
#
# COMPACT_ATOMS: atom_id res chain seq x y z
N MET A 1 -37.91 38.63 30.89
CA MET A 1 -37.88 37.21 30.49
C MET A 1 -36.75 37.02 29.51
N ALA A 2 -35.66 36.37 29.92
CA ALA A 2 -34.53 36.09 29.02
C ALA A 2 -34.87 34.87 28.16
N SER A 3 -34.94 35.07 26.86
CA SER A 3 -35.18 34.02 25.87
C SER A 3 -33.92 33.15 25.75
N PHE A 4 -33.98 31.91 26.25
CA PHE A 4 -32.97 30.90 25.95
C PHE A 4 -33.16 30.45 24.49
N ALA A 5 -32.23 30.82 23.61
CA ALA A 5 -32.13 30.20 22.30
C ALA A 5 -31.56 28.78 22.47
N PRO A 6 -32.17 27.74 21.89
CA PRO A 6 -31.63 26.40 21.98
C PRO A 6 -30.33 26.34 21.18
N SER A 7 -29.23 26.01 21.86
CA SER A 7 -27.97 25.66 21.23
C SER A 7 -28.22 24.47 20.31
N ALA A 8 -28.07 24.64 19.00
CA ALA A 8 -28.11 23.52 18.08
C ALA A 8 -26.98 22.56 18.46
N GLN A 9 -27.34 21.36 18.92
CA GLN A 9 -26.39 20.29 19.19
C GLN A 9 -25.76 19.90 17.84
N ALA A 10 -24.55 20.40 17.55
CA ALA A 10 -23.79 19.94 16.40
C ALA A 10 -23.52 18.44 16.60
N GLY A 11 -24.13 17.59 15.77
CA GLY A 11 -23.90 16.14 15.81
C GLY A 11 -22.42 15.81 15.63
N ALA A 12 -21.93 14.77 16.30
CA ALA A 12 -20.55 14.32 16.15
C ALA A 12 -20.24 14.04 14.67
N LYS A 13 -19.15 14.62 14.15
CA LYS A 13 -18.71 14.41 12.76
C LYS A 13 -18.40 12.94 12.54
N THR A 14 -18.79 12.38 11.39
CA THR A 14 -18.29 11.06 10.99
C THR A 14 -16.84 11.21 10.54
N VAL A 15 -15.94 10.43 11.13
CA VAL A 15 -14.51 10.48 10.81
C VAL A 15 -14.20 9.46 9.71
N ILE A 16 -13.46 9.90 8.70
CA ILE A 16 -12.86 9.05 7.66
C ILE A 16 -11.35 9.05 7.90
N LYS A 17 -10.80 7.88 8.23
CA LYS A 17 -9.38 7.65 8.42
C LYS A 17 -8.75 7.14 7.14
N ILE A 18 -7.67 7.78 6.75
CA ILE A 18 -6.84 7.41 5.62
C ILE A 18 -5.47 6.99 6.14
N GLY A 19 -5.06 5.75 5.87
CA GLY A 19 -3.76 5.21 6.28
C GLY A 19 -2.82 4.96 5.11
N THR A 20 -1.55 5.36 5.24
CA THR A 20 -0.47 5.01 4.32
C THR A 20 0.77 4.56 5.09
N VAL A 21 1.61 3.71 4.47
CA VAL A 21 2.84 3.19 5.08
C VAL A 21 4.09 4.00 4.72
N VAL A 22 3.94 4.99 3.84
CA VAL A 22 5.03 5.75 3.22
C VAL A 22 5.22 7.11 3.89
N ALA A 23 6.37 7.73 3.63
CA ALA A 23 6.77 9.02 4.16
C ALA A 23 5.75 10.14 3.86
N PRO A 24 5.63 11.17 4.71
CA PRO A 24 4.57 12.19 4.57
C PRO A 24 4.57 12.94 3.23
N ASP A 25 5.72 13.06 2.57
CA ASP A 25 5.92 13.73 1.28
C ASP A 25 5.76 12.80 0.07
N HIS A 26 5.58 11.49 0.27
CA HIS A 26 5.34 10.52 -0.79
C HIS A 26 4.06 10.85 -1.60
N PRO A 27 4.01 10.57 -2.91
CA PRO A 27 2.85 10.93 -3.74
C PRO A 27 1.50 10.32 -3.28
N GLU A 28 1.50 9.14 -2.64
CA GLU A 28 0.29 8.60 -1.97
C GLU A 28 -0.29 9.60 -0.95
N ASN A 29 0.56 10.23 -0.15
CA ASN A 29 0.13 11.19 0.87
C ASN A 29 -0.26 12.55 0.27
N VAL A 30 0.30 12.93 -0.89
CA VAL A 30 -0.21 14.05 -1.69
C VAL A 30 -1.65 13.75 -2.14
N GLY A 31 -1.90 12.53 -2.64
CA GLY A 31 -3.24 12.05 -2.99
C GLY A 31 -4.20 12.03 -1.80
N ALA A 32 -3.77 11.50 -0.65
CA ALA A 32 -4.57 11.45 0.59
C ALA A 32 -5.00 12.84 1.06
N ARG A 33 -4.08 13.81 1.06
CA ARG A 33 -4.41 15.21 1.39
C ARG A 33 -5.40 15.81 0.39
N LYS A 34 -5.28 15.49 -0.91
CA LYS A 34 -6.25 15.95 -1.90
C LYS A 34 -7.63 15.32 -1.71
N ILE A 35 -7.70 14.03 -1.39
CA ILE A 35 -8.95 13.32 -1.06
C ILE A 35 -9.60 13.97 0.17
N LYS A 36 -8.83 14.26 1.23
CA LYS A 36 -9.31 15.01 2.40
C LYS A 36 -9.94 16.34 2.01
N GLU A 37 -9.22 17.18 1.25
CA GLU A 37 -9.72 18.49 0.80
C GLU A 37 -11.03 18.36 0.03
N LEU A 38 -11.11 17.40 -0.91
CA LEU A 38 -12.29 17.19 -1.75
C LEU A 38 -13.50 16.67 -0.97
N ILE A 39 -13.28 15.75 -0.02
CA ILE A 39 -14.35 15.22 0.83
C ILE A 39 -14.88 16.32 1.74
N GLU A 40 -14.02 17.02 2.47
CA GLU A 40 -14.44 18.05 3.43
C GLU A 40 -15.13 19.22 2.72
N LYS A 41 -14.64 19.62 1.54
CA LYS A 41 -15.30 20.64 0.70
C LYS A 41 -16.71 20.23 0.26
N LYS A 42 -16.93 18.96 -0.09
CA LYS A 42 -18.25 18.47 -0.56
C LYS A 42 -19.19 18.12 0.59
N ALA A 43 -18.66 17.63 1.70
CA ALA A 43 -19.43 17.16 2.83
C ALA A 43 -19.82 18.28 3.81
N GLY A 44 -19.05 19.37 3.81
CA GLY A 44 -19.15 20.41 4.84
C GLY A 44 -18.82 19.84 6.21
N ASP A 45 -19.50 20.31 7.24
CA ASP A 45 -19.25 19.90 8.63
C ASP A 45 -19.70 18.48 8.99
N ARG A 46 -20.25 17.71 8.05
CA ARG A 46 -20.73 16.35 8.32
C ARG A 46 -19.61 15.34 8.49
N LEU A 47 -18.48 15.55 7.80
CA LEU A 47 -17.35 14.62 7.78
C LEU A 47 -16.06 15.31 8.23
N GLU A 48 -15.19 14.56 8.88
CA GLU A 48 -13.81 14.92 9.15
C GLU A 48 -12.91 13.86 8.53
N VAL A 49 -11.87 14.25 7.79
CA VAL A 49 -10.90 13.29 7.24
C VAL A 49 -9.58 13.39 8.00
N GLN A 50 -9.10 12.28 8.53
CA GLN A 50 -7.82 12.18 9.23
C GLN A 50 -6.84 11.36 8.38
N VAL A 51 -5.64 11.91 8.15
CA VAL A 51 -4.60 11.25 7.34
C VAL A 51 -3.47 10.82 8.26
N PHE A 52 -3.15 9.53 8.25
CA PHE A 52 -2.12 8.87 9.04
C PHE A 52 -1.04 8.33 8.11
N THR A 53 0.19 8.82 8.24
CA THR A 53 1.34 8.47 7.38
C THR A 53 2.29 7.53 8.10
N ASP A 54 3.37 7.08 7.44
CA ASP A 54 4.45 6.31 8.07
C ASP A 54 3.99 5.04 8.82
N GLY A 55 2.86 4.46 8.41
CA GLY A 55 2.30 3.27 9.06
C GLY A 55 1.75 3.52 10.47
N GLN A 56 1.42 4.76 10.83
CA GLN A 56 0.90 5.16 12.15
C GLN A 56 -0.29 4.32 12.64
N ILE A 57 -1.10 3.77 11.72
CA ILE A 57 -2.29 2.96 12.03
C ILE A 57 -2.19 1.51 11.52
N GLY A 58 -0.98 1.03 11.23
CA GLY A 58 -0.70 -0.35 10.85
C GLY A 58 0.25 -0.49 9.66
N ASP A 59 0.73 -1.71 9.43
CA ASP A 59 1.37 -2.05 8.17
C ASP A 59 0.33 -2.35 7.07
N GLN A 60 0.76 -2.67 5.85
CA GLN A 60 -0.18 -2.93 4.76
C GLN A 60 -1.15 -4.10 5.04
N ARG A 61 -0.70 -5.15 5.75
CA ARG A 61 -1.58 -6.29 6.09
C ARG A 61 -2.62 -5.87 7.11
N THR A 62 -2.22 -5.19 8.17
CA THR A 62 -3.14 -4.61 9.17
C THR A 62 -4.09 -3.61 8.53
N MET A 63 -3.63 -2.78 7.58
CA MET A 63 -4.47 -1.82 6.87
C MET A 63 -5.52 -2.51 5.97
N VAL A 64 -5.21 -3.64 5.33
CA VAL A 64 -6.23 -4.46 4.63
C VAL A 64 -7.28 -4.99 5.61
N GLU A 65 -6.87 -5.48 6.77
CA GLU A 65 -7.79 -5.97 7.80
C GLU A 65 -8.67 -4.84 8.38
N ASN A 66 -8.07 -3.68 8.66
CA ASN A 66 -8.78 -2.49 9.14
C ASN A 66 -9.78 -1.96 8.12
N LEU A 67 -9.44 -2.01 6.82
CA LEU A 67 -10.36 -1.64 5.74
C LEU A 67 -11.57 -2.58 5.69
N ARG A 68 -11.34 -3.89 5.85
CA ARG A 68 -12.41 -4.90 5.83
C ARG A 68 -13.32 -4.86 7.05
N THR A 69 -12.79 -4.48 8.21
CA THR A 69 -13.53 -4.39 9.47
C THR A 69 -14.15 -3.02 9.72
N GLY A 70 -13.85 -2.02 8.88
CA GLY A 70 -14.35 -0.64 9.02
C GLY A 70 -13.66 0.15 10.14
N VAL A 71 -12.48 -0.28 10.59
CA VAL A 71 -11.64 0.50 11.53
C VAL A 71 -10.95 1.67 10.83
N GLN A 72 -10.73 1.53 9.52
CA GLN A 72 -10.15 2.50 8.58
C GLN A 72 -10.96 2.51 7.29
N GLU A 73 -11.19 3.69 6.71
CA GLU A 73 -12.06 3.86 5.54
C GLU A 73 -11.32 3.84 4.21
N ILE A 74 -10.07 4.32 4.15
CA ILE A 74 -9.30 4.45 2.90
C ILE A 74 -7.82 4.11 3.12
N THR A 75 -7.20 3.43 2.16
CA THR A 75 -5.76 3.19 2.12
C THR A 75 -5.27 2.86 0.71
N TRP A 76 -3.95 2.86 0.52
CA TRP A 76 -3.25 2.31 -0.63
C TRP A 76 -2.56 1.03 -0.20
N VAL A 77 -2.79 -0.04 -0.96
CA VAL A 77 -2.19 -1.34 -0.69
C VAL A 77 -1.82 -1.98 -2.02
N THR A 78 -0.69 -2.69 -2.04
CA THR A 78 -0.31 -3.54 -3.16
C THR A 78 -1.35 -4.67 -3.31
N VAL A 79 -1.81 -4.95 -4.54
CA VAL A 79 -2.91 -5.90 -4.80
C VAL A 79 -2.61 -7.29 -4.23
N GLY A 80 -1.35 -7.73 -4.27
CA GLY A 80 -0.91 -8.98 -3.66
C GLY A 80 -1.21 -9.15 -2.17
N PHE A 81 -1.45 -8.09 -1.40
CA PHE A 81 -1.85 -8.21 0.01
C PHE A 81 -3.27 -8.77 0.21
N PHE A 82 -4.12 -8.77 -0.83
CA PHE A 82 -5.37 -9.54 -0.83
C PHE A 82 -5.16 -11.05 -1.07
N GLY A 83 -3.94 -11.46 -1.41
CA GLY A 83 -3.58 -12.83 -1.76
C GLY A 83 -3.78 -13.88 -0.67
N SER A 84 -3.93 -13.49 0.60
CA SER A 84 -4.32 -14.41 1.67
C SER A 84 -5.82 -14.75 1.67
N TYR A 85 -6.65 -13.90 1.08
CA TYR A 85 -8.10 -14.10 0.96
C TYR A 85 -8.49 -14.59 -0.43
N GLU A 86 -7.76 -14.13 -1.46
CA GLU A 86 -7.94 -14.55 -2.83
C GLU A 86 -6.58 -14.90 -3.46
N PRO A 87 -6.15 -16.18 -3.37
CA PRO A 87 -4.82 -16.59 -3.79
C PRO A 87 -4.44 -16.26 -5.23
N ILE A 88 -5.40 -16.17 -6.17
CA ILE A 88 -5.09 -15.84 -7.57
C ILE A 88 -4.49 -14.44 -7.72
N LEU A 89 -4.84 -13.49 -6.84
CA LEU A 89 -4.33 -12.11 -6.91
C LEU A 89 -2.82 -12.04 -6.67
N ASN A 90 -2.22 -13.04 -6.03
CA ASN A 90 -0.76 -13.08 -5.86
C ASN A 90 -0.01 -13.17 -7.19
N VAL A 91 -0.64 -13.65 -8.27
CA VAL A 91 0.01 -13.80 -9.59
C VAL A 91 0.47 -12.46 -10.15
N ILE A 92 -0.21 -11.37 -9.78
CA ILE A 92 0.08 -10.01 -10.23
C ILE A 92 1.46 -9.54 -9.73
N GLU A 93 1.93 -10.09 -8.62
CA GLU A 93 3.23 -9.77 -8.01
C GLU A 93 4.38 -10.61 -8.58
N SER A 94 4.14 -11.34 -9.66
CA SER A 94 5.18 -12.13 -10.32
C SER A 94 6.25 -11.24 -10.92
N GLY A 95 7.52 -11.58 -10.67
CA GLY A 95 8.65 -10.86 -11.24
C GLY A 95 8.59 -10.81 -12.77
N TYR A 96 8.87 -9.62 -13.33
CA TYR A 96 8.91 -9.36 -14.77
C TYR A 96 7.59 -9.62 -15.53
N LEU A 97 6.44 -9.67 -14.84
CA LEU A 97 5.13 -9.84 -15.47
C LEU A 97 4.76 -8.69 -16.43
N PHE A 98 5.11 -7.46 -16.05
CA PHE A 98 4.87 -6.26 -16.85
C PHE A 98 6.16 -5.81 -17.55
N ARG A 99 6.06 -5.49 -18.84
CA ARG A 99 7.21 -5.04 -19.67
C ARG A 99 7.66 -3.63 -19.31
N ASP A 100 6.69 -2.77 -19.00
CA ASP A 100 6.85 -1.35 -18.69
C ASP A 100 5.55 -0.81 -18.06
N SER A 101 5.56 0.43 -17.57
CA SER A 101 4.39 1.11 -16.99
C SER A 101 3.23 1.26 -17.96
N GLN A 102 3.48 1.45 -19.27
CA GLN A 102 2.40 1.58 -20.25
C GLN A 102 1.67 0.25 -20.46
N HIS A 103 2.38 -0.88 -20.36
CA HIS A 103 1.78 -2.19 -20.35
C HIS A 103 0.94 -2.42 -19.09
N SER A 104 1.44 -2.04 -17.91
CA SER A 104 0.67 -2.21 -16.67
C SER A 104 -0.62 -1.40 -16.69
N TYR A 105 -0.58 -0.13 -17.12
CA TYR A 105 -1.79 0.69 -17.27
C TYR A 105 -2.81 0.04 -18.19
N LYS A 106 -2.41 -0.39 -19.40
CA LYS A 106 -3.33 -1.05 -20.34
C LYS A 106 -3.99 -2.31 -19.78
N VAL A 107 -3.27 -3.07 -18.94
CA VAL A 107 -3.83 -4.27 -18.29
C VAL A 107 -4.87 -3.87 -17.23
N PHE A 108 -4.52 -2.95 -16.34
CA PHE A 108 -5.40 -2.55 -15.22
C PHE A 108 -6.56 -1.63 -15.63
N ASP A 109 -6.42 -0.86 -16.71
CA ASP A 109 -7.51 -0.08 -17.31
C ASP A 109 -8.40 -0.93 -18.23
N GLY A 110 -7.92 -2.14 -18.57
CA GLY A 110 -8.61 -3.11 -19.41
C GLY A 110 -9.48 -4.11 -18.63
N PRO A 111 -9.88 -5.23 -19.27
CA PRO A 111 -10.74 -6.25 -18.65
C PRO A 111 -10.19 -6.83 -17.34
N MET A 112 -8.85 -6.96 -17.24
CA MET A 112 -8.21 -7.49 -16.03
C MET A 112 -8.45 -6.61 -14.81
N GLY A 113 -8.54 -5.28 -14.97
CA GLY A 113 -8.89 -4.39 -13.87
C GLY A 113 -10.27 -4.69 -13.26
N ASN A 114 -11.24 -5.06 -14.09
CA ASN A 114 -12.56 -5.46 -13.64
C ASN A 114 -12.55 -6.82 -12.94
N GLU A 115 -11.73 -7.76 -13.41
CA GLU A 115 -11.53 -9.05 -12.73
C GLU A 115 -10.91 -8.85 -11.34
N VAL A 116 -9.84 -8.05 -11.23
CA VAL A 116 -9.22 -7.70 -9.95
C VAL A 116 -10.22 -7.03 -9.02
N ARG A 117 -11.00 -6.07 -9.52
CA ARG A 117 -12.07 -5.42 -8.77
C ARG A 117 -13.06 -6.43 -8.20
N ALA A 118 -13.58 -7.34 -9.03
CA ALA A 118 -14.54 -8.35 -8.59
C ALA A 118 -13.96 -9.27 -7.51
N LEU A 119 -12.68 -9.66 -7.66
CA LEU A 119 -11.97 -10.52 -6.71
C LEU A 119 -11.67 -9.83 -5.38
N VAL A 120 -11.36 -8.53 -5.38
CA VAL A 120 -11.08 -7.76 -4.17
C VAL A 120 -12.38 -7.37 -3.45
N GLU A 121 -13.38 -6.88 -4.16
CA GLU A 121 -14.60 -6.32 -3.55
C GLU A 121 -15.48 -7.37 -2.86
N LYS A 122 -15.39 -8.66 -3.24
CA LYS A 122 -16.08 -9.75 -2.54
C LYS A 122 -15.64 -9.92 -1.07
N HIS A 123 -14.53 -9.29 -0.69
CA HIS A 123 -13.97 -9.35 0.66
C HIS A 123 -14.35 -8.16 1.55
N GLY A 124 -15.41 -7.43 1.19
CA GLY A 124 -15.99 -6.38 2.06
C GLY A 124 -15.31 -5.02 1.91
N VAL A 125 -14.72 -4.74 0.75
CA VAL A 125 -14.05 -3.46 0.45
C VAL A 125 -14.52 -2.91 -0.89
N LYS A 126 -14.16 -1.66 -1.20
CA LYS A 126 -14.38 -1.04 -2.51
C LYS A 126 -13.06 -0.59 -3.12
N LEU A 127 -12.81 -1.01 -4.36
CA LEU A 127 -11.61 -0.60 -5.09
C LEU A 127 -11.89 0.76 -5.73
N LEU A 128 -11.22 1.83 -5.30
CA LEU A 128 -11.51 3.16 -5.88
C LEU A 128 -10.80 3.38 -7.23
N GLY A 129 -9.66 2.73 -7.43
CA GLY A 129 -8.88 2.80 -8.64
C GLY A 129 -7.53 2.10 -8.47
N PHE A 130 -6.76 2.06 -9.55
CA PHE A 130 -5.38 1.61 -9.52
C PHE A 130 -4.44 2.80 -9.40
N TYR A 131 -3.36 2.62 -8.66
CA TYR A 131 -2.29 3.58 -8.48
C TYR A 131 -0.97 2.87 -8.75
N GLU A 132 -0.06 3.51 -9.48
CA GLU A 132 1.26 2.98 -9.73
C GLU A 132 2.28 3.62 -8.78
N ALA A 133 2.94 2.80 -7.97
CA ALA A 133 4.08 3.22 -7.14
C ALA A 133 5.40 3.27 -7.91
N GLY A 134 5.46 2.62 -9.08
CA GLY A 134 6.62 2.50 -9.96
C GLY A 134 7.04 1.05 -10.17
N MET A 135 8.02 0.85 -11.06
CA MET A 135 8.73 -0.43 -11.17
C MET A 135 9.76 -0.54 -10.05
N ARG A 136 9.85 -1.73 -9.45
CA ARG A 136 10.69 -1.95 -8.26
C ARG A 136 12.15 -2.09 -8.65
N HIS A 137 13.06 -1.49 -7.88
CA HIS A 137 14.50 -1.57 -8.10
C HIS A 137 15.20 -2.19 -6.89
N ILE A 138 16.21 -3.03 -7.16
CA ILE A 138 17.04 -3.61 -6.10
C ILE A 138 18.15 -2.61 -5.75
N THR A 139 18.26 -2.26 -4.47
CA THR A 139 19.37 -1.47 -3.93
C THR A 139 20.01 -2.20 -2.77
N ASN A 140 21.33 -2.05 -2.59
CA ASN A 140 22.07 -2.70 -1.50
C ASN A 140 23.35 -1.94 -1.14
N ASN A 141 23.89 -2.21 0.05
CA ASN A 141 25.09 -1.58 0.61
C ASN A 141 26.40 -2.40 0.40
N VAL A 142 26.35 -3.48 -0.39
CA VAL A 142 27.48 -4.42 -0.54
C VAL A 142 28.19 -4.22 -1.87
N ARG A 143 27.47 -4.21 -2.99
CA ARG A 143 28.05 -4.15 -4.35
C ARG A 143 27.03 -3.72 -5.42
N PRO A 144 27.48 -3.18 -6.57
CA PRO A 144 26.63 -3.01 -7.75
C PRO A 144 26.01 -4.34 -8.22
N ILE A 145 24.84 -4.28 -8.84
CA ILE A 145 24.16 -5.42 -9.45
C ILE A 145 24.07 -5.17 -10.95
N ASN A 146 24.90 -5.86 -11.73
CA ASN A 146 24.91 -5.79 -13.20
C ASN A 146 24.24 -7.01 -13.83
N GLY A 147 24.00 -8.07 -13.06
CA GLY A 147 23.22 -9.21 -13.47
C GLY A 147 22.84 -10.13 -12.30
N PRO A 148 22.05 -11.19 -12.56
CA PRO A 148 21.57 -12.08 -11.49
C PRO A 148 22.67 -12.74 -10.65
N ALA A 149 23.85 -13.01 -11.24
CA ALA A 149 24.97 -13.58 -10.50
C ALA A 149 25.42 -12.70 -9.32
N ASP A 150 25.27 -11.37 -9.43
CA ASP A 150 25.62 -10.42 -8.37
C ASP A 150 24.65 -10.47 -7.19
N LEU A 151 23.47 -11.07 -7.34
CA LEU A 151 22.51 -11.25 -6.24
C LEU A 151 22.91 -12.37 -5.27
N LYS A 152 23.83 -13.26 -5.69
CA LYS A 152 24.19 -14.46 -4.92
C LYS A 152 24.56 -14.12 -3.48
N GLY A 153 23.79 -14.65 -2.55
CA GLY A 153 24.05 -14.52 -1.11
C GLY A 153 23.64 -13.19 -0.47
N LEU A 154 23.20 -12.19 -1.24
CA LEU A 154 22.70 -10.92 -0.68
C LEU A 154 21.41 -11.16 0.11
N LYS A 155 21.35 -10.65 1.33
CA LYS A 155 20.13 -10.59 2.14
C LYS A 155 19.28 -9.41 1.71
N ILE A 156 18.28 -9.64 0.86
CA ILE A 156 17.44 -8.56 0.33
C ILE A 156 16.08 -8.58 1.01
N ARG A 157 15.68 -7.46 1.61
CA ARG A 157 14.34 -7.32 2.13
C ARG A 157 13.30 -7.30 1.01
N THR A 158 12.20 -8.04 1.19
CA THR A 158 10.96 -7.90 0.40
C THR A 158 9.77 -7.60 1.32
N PRO A 159 8.65 -7.06 0.79
CA PRO A 159 7.36 -7.14 1.45
C PRO A 159 7.00 -8.60 1.79
N GLN A 160 6.00 -8.77 2.67
CA GLN A 160 5.46 -10.08 3.04
C GLN A 160 4.59 -10.72 1.95
N ALA A 161 5.09 -10.75 0.71
CA ALA A 161 4.42 -11.29 -0.47
C ALA A 161 5.24 -12.45 -1.06
N LYS A 162 4.58 -13.59 -1.24
CA LYS A 162 5.20 -14.86 -1.65
C LYS A 162 5.95 -14.76 -2.98
N TYR A 163 5.43 -14.01 -3.94
CA TYR A 163 5.99 -13.95 -5.29
C TYR A 163 7.23 -13.03 -5.38
N HIS A 164 7.32 -11.96 -4.59
CA HIS A 164 8.56 -11.18 -4.47
C HIS A 164 9.69 -12.01 -3.87
N LEU A 165 9.40 -12.71 -2.76
CA LEU A 165 10.35 -13.65 -2.12
C LEU A 165 10.85 -14.69 -3.14
N ASN A 166 9.93 -15.36 -3.83
CA ASN A 166 10.29 -16.40 -4.79
C ASN A 166 11.10 -15.85 -5.96
N THR A 167 10.72 -14.69 -6.50
CA THR A 167 11.45 -14.03 -7.60
C THR A 167 12.91 -13.83 -7.22
N LEU A 168 13.19 -13.16 -6.09
CA LEU A 168 14.56 -12.91 -5.66
C LEU A 168 15.32 -14.19 -5.29
N LYS A 169 14.65 -15.16 -4.66
CA LYS A 169 15.25 -16.47 -4.37
C LYS A 169 15.69 -17.18 -5.64
N TYR A 170 14.85 -17.20 -6.68
CA TYR A 170 15.18 -17.82 -7.97
C TYR A 170 16.26 -17.05 -8.73
N MET A 171 16.40 -15.75 -8.47
CA MET A 171 17.52 -14.94 -8.99
C MET A 171 18.83 -15.11 -8.18
N GLY A 172 18.82 -15.87 -7.07
CA GLY A 172 20.01 -16.23 -6.29
C GLY A 172 20.23 -15.44 -5.00
N ALA A 173 19.35 -14.49 -4.67
CA ALA A 173 19.41 -13.77 -3.40
C ALA A 173 18.89 -14.62 -2.22
N ASN A 174 19.11 -14.13 -1.01
CA ASN A 174 18.54 -14.63 0.24
C ASN A 174 17.46 -13.66 0.73
N PRO A 175 16.22 -13.75 0.24
CA PRO A 175 15.20 -12.74 0.55
C PRO A 175 14.70 -12.86 1.99
N VAL A 176 14.44 -11.72 2.63
CA VAL A 176 13.94 -11.62 4.01
C VAL A 176 12.64 -10.83 4.02
N ALA A 177 11.54 -11.47 4.45
CA ALA A 177 10.25 -10.79 4.57
C ALA A 177 10.18 -9.97 5.86
N MET A 178 9.84 -8.68 5.74
CA MET A 178 9.55 -7.80 6.87
C MET A 178 8.63 -6.66 6.43
N SER A 179 7.99 -5.99 7.38
CA SER A 179 7.14 -4.82 7.10
C SER A 179 7.97 -3.65 6.56
N PHE A 180 7.31 -2.65 5.96
CA PHE A 180 8.03 -1.49 5.42
C PHE A 180 8.59 -0.60 6.54
N GLY A 181 7.88 -0.47 7.66
CA GLY A 181 8.33 0.34 8.80
C GLY A 181 9.61 -0.20 9.48
N GLU A 182 9.85 -1.51 9.42
CA GLU A 182 11.05 -2.14 9.99
C GLU A 182 12.28 -2.00 9.08
N LEU A 183 12.08 -1.70 7.79
CA LEU A 183 13.11 -1.78 6.76
C LEU A 183 14.30 -0.85 7.05
N TYR A 184 14.03 0.40 7.44
CA TYR A 184 15.09 1.37 7.70
C TYR A 184 16.02 0.90 8.82
N THR A 185 15.44 0.50 9.95
CA THR A 185 16.19 -0.02 11.10
C THR A 185 16.93 -1.31 10.74
N ALA A 186 16.31 -2.22 9.98
CA ALA A 186 16.95 -3.46 9.54
C ALA A 186 18.17 -3.21 8.64
N MET A 187 18.11 -2.22 7.75
CA MET A 187 19.27 -1.79 6.95
C MET A 187 20.33 -1.12 7.81
N GLN A 188 19.94 -0.23 8.74
CA GLN A 188 20.87 0.46 9.64
C GLN A 188 21.66 -0.54 10.52
N GLN A 189 20.98 -1.58 11.01
CA GLN A 189 21.55 -2.65 11.83
C GLN A 189 22.22 -3.75 11.00
N LYS A 190 22.21 -3.65 9.65
CA LYS A 190 22.76 -4.64 8.72
C LYS A 190 22.16 -6.05 8.89
N VAL A 191 20.90 -6.13 9.30
CA VAL A 191 20.12 -7.38 9.31
C VAL A 191 19.90 -7.84 7.86
N VAL A 192 19.69 -6.88 6.96
CA VAL A 192 19.63 -7.05 5.51
C VAL A 192 20.69 -6.19 4.83
N ASP A 193 21.17 -6.65 3.69
CA ASP A 193 22.15 -5.96 2.85
C ASP A 193 21.50 -4.87 1.99
N GLY A 194 20.20 -5.02 1.73
CA GLY A 194 19.47 -4.17 0.79
C GLY A 194 17.98 -4.49 0.76
N GLN A 195 17.32 -3.97 -0.25
CA GLN A 195 15.88 -4.01 -0.42
C GLN A 195 15.51 -4.00 -1.91
N GLU A 196 14.27 -4.36 -2.23
CA GLU A 196 13.65 -4.05 -3.50
C GLU A 196 12.41 -3.18 -3.26
N ASN A 197 12.30 -2.04 -3.96
CA ASN A 197 11.15 -1.15 -3.91
C ASN A 197 11.13 -0.21 -5.10
#